data_AF-A0A1I8C038-F1
#
_entry.id   AF-A0A1I8C038-F1
#
_cell.length_a   1.000
_cell.length_b   1.000
_cell.length_c   1.000
_cell.angle_alpha   90.00
_cell.angle_beta   90.00
_cell.angle_gamma   90.00
#
_symmetry.space_group_name_H-M   'P 1'
#
loop_
_entity.id
_entity.type
_entity.pdbx_description
1 polymer ?
#
loop_
_entity_poly.entity_id
_entity_poly.type
_entity_poly.pdbx_seq_one_letter_code
_entity_poly.pdbx_strand_id
1 'polypeptide(L)'
;MSTPNKVFCCFDQIHYWNSRLCPPIGLIANIGLIYLIINKTPKEMRIHSRILLQTCVIDIALLIVTMFGQHSMDLVTYWGYYYQVVQIICYAIVIFCGFKMVRFVHINSSLTQKMKELNKQLIKTLIVLVIHACFPLILISTNTFIISVSKHFVDLTTLSLLYMFEALLTHWLPILSPLASIYTMRPYREFIFKKLFKIKMNTQK
;
A
#
# COMPACT_ATOMS: atom_id res chain seq x y z
N MET A 1 26.41 -29.38 -12.85
CA MET A 1 25.71 -28.07 -12.83
C MET A 1 24.50 -28.18 -13.73
N SER A 2 23.28 -28.18 -13.17
CA SER A 2 22.07 -28.06 -13.97
C SER A 2 21.96 -26.62 -14.48
N THR A 3 21.63 -26.44 -15.76
CA THR A 3 21.34 -25.12 -16.31
C THR A 3 20.10 -24.54 -15.62
N PRO A 4 20.11 -23.27 -15.18
CA PRO A 4 18.94 -22.66 -14.56
C PRO A 4 17.75 -22.71 -15.52
N ASN A 5 16.58 -23.07 -14.98
CA ASN A 5 15.35 -23.15 -15.75
C ASN A 5 15.04 -21.77 -16.35
N LYS A 6 14.75 -21.69 -17.66
CA LYS A 6 14.42 -20.42 -18.36
C LYS A 6 13.31 -19.63 -17.66
N VAL A 7 12.36 -20.32 -17.03
CA VAL A 7 11.27 -19.71 -16.27
C VAL A 7 11.81 -18.90 -15.09
N PHE A 8 12.79 -19.45 -14.36
CA PHE A 8 13.40 -18.79 -13.21
C PHE A 8 14.10 -17.49 -13.60
N CYS A 9 14.88 -17.50 -14.69
CA CYS A 9 15.56 -16.30 -15.19
C CYS A 9 14.57 -15.19 -15.59
N CYS A 10 13.42 -15.56 -16.16
CA CYS A 10 12.37 -14.60 -16.52
C CYS A 10 11.79 -13.91 -15.26
N PHE A 11 11.45 -14.70 -14.23
CA PHE A 11 10.92 -14.16 -12.98
C PHE A 11 11.93 -13.28 -12.24
N ASP A 12 13.20 -13.67 -12.23
CA ASP A 12 14.28 -12.88 -11.62
C ASP A 12 14.43 -11.52 -12.31
N GLN A 13 14.39 -11.50 -13.65
CA GLN A 13 14.43 -10.25 -14.41
C GLN A 13 13.22 -9.36 -14.15
N ILE A 14 12.01 -9.93 -14.09
CA ILE A 14 10.78 -9.20 -13.73
C ILE A 14 10.91 -8.61 -12.32
N HIS A 15 11.34 -9.43 -11.35
CA HIS A 15 11.53 -9.01 -9.97
C HIS A 15 12.55 -7.86 -9.88
N TYR A 16 13.69 -7.97 -10.57
CA TYR A 16 14.72 -6.94 -10.66
C TYR A 16 14.16 -5.61 -11.17
N TRP A 17 13.47 -5.60 -12.31
CA TRP A 17 12.87 -4.37 -12.85
C TRP A 17 11.82 -3.79 -11.92
N ASN A 18 10.98 -4.65 -11.33
CA ASN A 18 9.94 -4.21 -10.41
C ASN A 18 10.52 -3.55 -9.16
N SER A 19 11.58 -4.14 -8.60
CA SER A 19 12.29 -3.64 -7.42
C SER A 19 12.93 -2.26 -7.64
N ARG A 20 13.29 -1.92 -8.89
CA ARG A 20 13.84 -0.62 -9.26
C ARG A 20 12.79 0.43 -9.64
N LEU A 21 11.72 0.02 -10.32
CA LEU A 21 10.71 0.95 -10.83
C LEU A 21 9.64 1.28 -9.79
N CYS A 22 9.25 0.31 -8.95
CA CYS A 22 8.17 0.54 -7.99
C CYS A 22 8.48 1.62 -6.95
N PRO A 23 9.67 1.64 -6.32
CA PRO A 23 9.97 2.65 -5.30
C PRO A 23 9.84 4.10 -5.77
N PRO A 24 10.45 4.55 -6.89
CA PRO A 24 10.30 5.92 -7.35
C PRO A 24 8.84 6.25 -7.73
N ILE A 25 8.12 5.32 -8.36
CA ILE A 25 6.71 5.50 -8.72
C ILE A 25 5.86 5.67 -7.45
N GLY A 26 6.08 4.81 -6.44
CA GLY A 26 5.37 4.86 -5.16
C GLY A 26 5.67 6.16 -4.41
N LEU A 27 6.92 6.64 -4.46
CA LEU A 27 7.34 7.86 -3.80
C LEU A 27 6.66 9.07 -4.45
N ILE A 28 6.62 9.14 -5.79
CA ILE A 28 5.88 10.18 -6.54
C ILE A 28 4.38 10.12 -6.23
N ALA A 29 3.77 8.93 -6.22
CA ALA A 29 2.35 8.78 -5.97
C ALA A 29 1.96 9.23 -4.54
N ASN A 30 2.76 8.87 -3.53
CA ASN A 30 2.53 9.27 -2.15
C ASN A 30 2.75 10.78 -1.93
N ILE A 31 3.81 11.37 -2.51
CA ILE A 31 4.00 12.83 -2.46
C ILE A 31 2.82 13.56 -3.13
N GLY A 32 2.36 13.06 -4.28
CA GLY A 32 1.18 13.58 -4.97
C GLY A 32 -0.07 13.54 -4.09
N LEU A 33 -0.30 12.42 -3.39
CA LEU A 33 -1.42 12.31 -2.45
C LEU A 33 -1.27 13.24 -1.25
N ILE A 34 -0.07 13.39 -0.67
CA ILE A 34 0.18 14.35 0.41
C ILE A 34 -0.17 15.77 -0.04
N TYR A 35 0.26 16.15 -1.25
CA TYR A 35 -0.10 17.44 -1.84
C TYR A 35 -1.62 17.64 -1.94
N LEU A 36 -2.36 16.61 -2.36
CA LEU A 36 -3.83 16.66 -2.44
C LEU A 36 -4.46 16.74 -1.05
N ILE A 37 -3.95 15.98 -0.08
CA ILE A 37 -4.42 16.02 1.31
C ILE A 37 -4.26 17.43 1.88
N ILE A 38 -3.11 18.08 1.68
CA ILE A 38 -2.85 19.41 2.23
C ILE A 38 -3.70 20.48 1.52
N ASN A 39 -3.78 20.44 0.19
CA ASN A 39 -4.34 21.55 -0.59
C ASN A 39 -5.81 21.40 -0.98
N LYS A 40 -6.37 20.19 -0.94
CA LYS A 40 -7.72 19.89 -1.44
C LYS A 40 -8.65 19.28 -0.42
N THR A 41 -8.18 19.00 0.79
CA THR A 41 -9.05 18.50 1.86
C THR A 41 -9.88 19.64 2.47
N PRO A 42 -11.22 19.52 2.49
CA PRO A 42 -12.08 20.49 3.16
C PRO A 42 -11.80 20.56 4.68
N LYS A 43 -12.06 21.71 5.32
CA LYS A 43 -11.71 21.92 6.74
C LYS A 43 -12.38 20.89 7.66
N GLU A 44 -13.60 20.50 7.32
CA GLU A 44 -14.45 19.53 7.99
C GLU A 44 -13.83 18.11 7.98
N MET A 45 -12.97 17.81 7.00
CA MET A 45 -12.30 16.53 6.83
C MET A 45 -10.92 16.43 7.46
N ARG A 46 -10.37 17.52 7.99
CA ARG A 46 -8.94 17.56 8.38
C ARG A 46 -8.53 16.51 9.38
N ILE A 47 -9.41 16.14 10.32
CA ILE A 47 -9.13 15.07 11.28
C ILE A 47 -8.95 13.74 10.54
N HIS A 48 -9.79 13.51 9.54
CA HIS A 48 -9.86 12.26 8.82
C HIS A 48 -8.70 12.13 7.82
N SER A 49 -8.31 13.24 7.18
CA SER A 49 -7.17 13.28 6.26
C SER A 49 -5.82 13.12 6.96
N ARG A 50 -5.74 13.32 8.28
CA ARG A 50 -4.51 13.02 9.05
C ARG A 50 -4.16 11.53 9.02
N ILE A 51 -5.16 10.65 8.98
CA ILE A 51 -4.92 9.20 8.92
C ILE A 51 -4.34 8.84 7.55
N LEU A 52 -4.94 9.36 6.47
CA LEU A 52 -4.40 9.19 5.12
C LEU A 52 -2.97 9.75 5.00
N LEU A 53 -2.71 10.90 5.63
CA LEU A 53 -1.37 11.49 5.70
C LEU A 53 -0.39 10.57 6.44
N GLN A 54 -0.79 9.99 7.57
CA GLN A 54 0.02 9.01 8.29
C GLN A 54 0.34 7.79 7.42
N THR A 55 -0.64 7.26 6.70
CA THR A 55 -0.43 6.16 5.74
C THR A 55 0.58 6.54 4.66
N CYS A 56 0.46 7.72 4.04
CA CYS A 56 1.44 8.17 3.05
C CYS A 56 2.86 8.31 3.62
N VAL A 57 2.98 8.82 4.85
CA VAL A 57 4.30 8.98 5.52
C VAL A 57 4.91 7.62 5.81
N ILE A 58 4.10 6.66 6.28
CA ILE A 58 4.52 5.28 6.50
C ILE A 58 4.96 4.64 5.17
N ASP A 59 4.16 4.78 4.11
CA ASP A 59 4.47 4.23 2.78
C ASP A 59 5.79 4.82 2.24
N ILE A 60 6.02 6.13 2.38
CA ILE A 60 7.29 6.77 2.00
C ILE A 60 8.46 6.24 2.84
N ALA A 61 8.29 6.12 4.16
CA ALA A 61 9.34 5.60 5.02
C ALA A 61 9.72 4.16 4.66
N LEU A 62 8.73 3.30 4.41
CA LEU A 62 8.93 1.93 3.93
C LEU A 62 9.66 1.91 2.59
N LEU A 63 9.26 2.74 1.63
CA LEU A 63 9.92 2.84 0.33
C LEU A 63 11.38 3.27 0.44
N ILE A 64 11.69 4.24 1.31
CA ILE A 64 13.06 4.68 1.57
C ILE A 64 13.89 3.54 2.15
N VAL A 65 13.35 2.83 3.16
CA VAL A 65 14.03 1.66 3.74
C VAL A 65 14.29 0.59 2.69
N THR A 66 13.34 0.30 1.80
CA THR A 66 13.51 -0.65 0.70
C THR A 66 14.62 -0.23 -0.26
N MET A 67 14.69 1.05 -0.64
CA MET A 67 15.72 1.55 -1.53
C MET A 67 17.13 1.45 -0.94
N PHE A 68 17.29 1.70 0.37
CA PHE A 68 18.58 1.56 1.04
C PHE A 68 18.95 0.09 1.32
N GLY A 69 17.98 -0.75 1.66
CA GLY A 69 18.20 -2.16 1.98
C GLY A 69 18.73 -2.99 0.80
N GLN A 70 18.30 -2.66 -0.43
CA GLN A 70 18.70 -3.39 -1.65
C GLN A 70 20.20 -3.32 -1.97
N HIS A 71 20.96 -2.40 -1.37
CA HIS A 71 22.39 -2.23 -1.69
C HIS A 71 23.31 -3.27 -1.00
N SER A 72 22.79 -4.07 -0.06
CA SER A 72 23.58 -4.98 0.78
C SER A 72 23.19 -6.45 0.56
N MET A 73 23.84 -7.13 -0.39
CA MET A 73 23.57 -8.53 -0.80
C MET A 73 23.70 -9.55 0.36
N ASP A 74 24.62 -9.35 1.30
CA ASP A 74 24.88 -10.35 2.36
C ASP A 74 23.91 -10.29 3.55
N LEU A 75 23.10 -9.23 3.67
CA LEU A 75 22.09 -9.10 4.73
C LEU A 75 20.65 -9.26 4.24
N VAL A 76 20.42 -9.72 3.00
CA VAL A 76 19.08 -9.80 2.38
C VAL A 76 18.07 -10.55 3.26
N THR A 77 18.47 -11.65 3.90
CA THR A 77 17.59 -12.45 4.76
C THR A 77 17.21 -11.70 6.05
N TYR A 78 18.16 -11.01 6.67
CA TYR A 78 17.93 -10.26 7.91
C TYR A 78 17.12 -8.98 7.65
N TRP A 79 17.46 -8.26 6.58
CA TRP A 79 16.71 -7.09 6.12
C TRP A 79 15.29 -7.44 5.71
N GLY A 80 15.09 -8.58 5.05
CA GLY A 80 13.75 -9.06 4.69
C GLY A 80 12.88 -9.27 5.93
N TYR A 81 13.40 -9.94 6.96
CA TYR A 81 12.69 -10.15 8.22
C TYR A 81 12.41 -8.83 8.96
N TYR A 82 13.40 -7.94 9.04
CA TYR A 82 13.22 -6.63 9.66
C TYR A 82 12.15 -5.80 8.94
N TYR A 83 12.23 -5.71 7.61
CA TYR A 83 11.26 -5.01 6.78
C TYR A 83 9.84 -5.57 7.00
N GLN A 84 9.71 -6.89 7.06
CA GLN A 84 8.46 -7.58 7.30
C GLN A 84 7.86 -7.24 8.68
N VAL A 85 8.67 -7.25 9.74
CA VAL A 85 8.23 -6.86 11.09
C VAL A 85 7.78 -5.39 11.11
N VAL A 86 8.55 -4.48 10.52
CA VAL A 86 8.19 -3.06 10.42
C VAL A 86 6.87 -2.90 9.65
N GLN A 87 6.72 -3.61 8.54
CA GLN A 87 5.50 -3.59 7.73
C GLN A 87 4.27 -4.09 8.49
N ILE A 88 4.40 -5.19 9.26
CA ILE A 88 3.33 -5.72 10.13
C ILE A 88 2.91 -4.66 11.15
N ILE A 89 3.87 -4.04 11.83
CA ILE A 89 3.60 -3.01 12.85
C ILE A 89 2.89 -1.80 12.22
N CYS A 90 3.40 -1.33 11.08
CA CYS A 90 2.82 -0.22 10.33
C CYS A 90 1.36 -0.49 9.94
N TYR A 91 1.05 -1.67 9.41
CA TYR A 91 -0.31 -2.02 9.05
C TYR A 91 -1.22 -2.25 10.25
N ALA A 92 -0.72 -2.82 11.34
CA ALA A 92 -1.48 -2.94 12.58
C ALA A 92 -1.91 -1.55 13.10
N ILE A 93 -1.03 -0.56 13.03
CA ILE A 93 -1.34 0.84 13.37
C ILE A 93 -2.41 1.40 12.43
N VAL A 94 -2.31 1.19 11.11
CA VAL A 94 -3.31 1.65 10.14
C VAL A 94 -4.68 1.02 10.40
N ILE A 95 -4.73 -0.29 10.66
CA ILE A 95 -5.97 -1.01 11.01
C ILE A 95 -6.57 -0.46 12.30
N PHE A 96 -5.75 -0.27 13.34
CA PHE A 96 -6.18 0.27 14.63
C PHE A 96 -6.74 1.70 14.49
N CYS A 97 -6.01 2.58 13.81
CA CYS A 97 -6.45 3.95 13.51
C CYS A 97 -7.76 3.95 12.70
N GLY A 98 -7.86 3.05 11.73
CA GLY A 98 -9.05 2.85 10.93
C GLY A 98 -10.27 2.42 11.76
N PHE A 99 -10.10 1.42 12.62
CA PHE A 99 -11.17 0.95 13.49
C PHE A 99 -11.65 2.04 14.45
N LYS A 100 -10.72 2.77 15.07
CA LYS A 100 -11.03 3.91 15.96
C LYS A 100 -11.82 4.98 15.23
N MET A 101 -11.48 5.25 13.98
CA MET A 101 -12.16 6.21 13.13
C MET A 101 -13.59 5.78 12.77
N VAL A 102 -13.80 4.52 12.37
CA VAL A 102 -15.13 3.97 12.10
C VAL A 102 -16.02 4.10 13.35
N ARG A 103 -15.48 3.75 14.52
CA ARG A 103 -16.18 3.87 15.79
C ARG A 103 -16.52 5.33 16.13
N PHE A 104 -15.58 6.25 15.93
CA PHE A 104 -15.81 7.68 16.15
C PHE A 104 -16.92 8.24 15.25
N VAL A 105 -16.93 7.85 13.97
CA VAL A 105 -17.98 8.24 13.03
C VAL A 105 -19.34 7.69 13.45
N HIS A 106 -19.38 6.44 13.93
CA HIS A 106 -20.62 5.81 14.36
C HIS A 106 -21.24 6.49 15.59
N ILE A 107 -20.40 6.86 16.57
CA ILE A 107 -20.84 7.54 17.80
C ILE A 107 -21.36 8.96 17.50
N ASN A 108 -20.72 9.68 16.58
CA ASN A 108 -21.11 11.06 16.22
C ASN A 108 -22.18 11.08 15.11
N SER A 109 -23.28 10.37 15.30
CA SER A 109 -24.35 10.22 14.28
C SER A 109 -25.15 11.50 13.98
N SER A 110 -25.01 12.54 14.82
CA SER A 110 -25.60 13.88 14.67
C SER A 110 -24.92 14.77 13.61
N LEU A 111 -23.92 14.23 12.90
CA LEU A 111 -23.22 14.94 11.83
C LEU A 111 -24.13 15.30 10.65
N THR A 112 -23.84 16.44 10.03
CA THR A 112 -24.54 16.94 8.84
C THR A 112 -24.54 15.90 7.71
N GLN A 113 -25.57 15.90 6.87
CA GLN A 113 -25.72 14.94 5.76
C GLN A 113 -24.50 14.92 4.82
N LYS A 114 -23.91 16.09 4.57
CA LYS A 114 -22.68 16.23 3.80
C LYS A 114 -21.51 15.48 4.46
N MET A 115 -21.40 15.54 5.78
CA MET A 115 -20.34 14.86 6.53
C MET A 115 -20.58 13.34 6.60
N LYS A 116 -21.84 12.88 6.62
CA LYS A 116 -22.18 11.45 6.51
C LYS A 116 -21.72 10.84 5.19
N GLU A 117 -22.00 11.50 4.07
CA GLU A 117 -21.59 11.00 2.74
C GLU A 117 -20.06 10.94 2.60
N LEU A 118 -19.40 11.93 3.16
CA LEU A 118 -17.97 12.09 3.09
C LEU A 118 -17.24 11.13 4.05
N ASN A 119 -17.84 10.82 5.21
CA ASN A 119 -17.41 9.71 6.07
C ASN A 119 -17.60 8.36 5.39
N LYS A 120 -18.69 8.15 4.64
CA LYS A 120 -18.93 6.92 3.87
C LYS A 120 -17.85 6.70 2.82
N GLN A 121 -17.44 7.76 2.10
CA GLN A 121 -16.34 7.68 1.14
C GLN A 121 -15.04 7.28 1.82
N LEU A 122 -14.76 7.86 2.99
CA LEU A 122 -13.54 7.56 3.68
C LEU A 122 -13.52 6.15 4.27
N ILE A 123 -14.62 5.68 4.85
CA ILE A 123 -14.74 4.29 5.30
C ILE A 123 -14.47 3.33 4.14
N LYS A 124 -14.97 3.62 2.94
CA LYS A 124 -14.64 2.83 1.74
C LYS A 124 -13.14 2.86 1.43
N THR A 125 -12.52 4.03 1.43
CA THR A 125 -11.06 4.17 1.24
C THR A 125 -10.28 3.35 2.26
N LEU A 126 -10.65 3.46 3.52
CA LEU A 126 -10.02 2.77 4.63
C LEU A 126 -10.17 1.25 4.52
N ILE A 127 -11.36 0.76 4.16
CA ILE A 127 -11.58 -0.68 3.92
C ILE A 127 -10.67 -1.17 2.80
N VAL A 128 -10.57 -0.43 1.70
CA VAL A 128 -9.66 -0.79 0.60
C VAL A 128 -8.21 -0.81 1.07
N LEU A 129 -7.78 0.17 1.86
CA LEU A 129 -6.44 0.20 2.45
C LEU A 129 -6.20 -0.98 3.41
N VAL A 130 -7.18 -1.35 4.24
CA VAL A 130 -7.10 -2.51 5.13
C VAL A 130 -7.02 -3.81 4.33
N ILE A 131 -7.80 -3.96 3.27
CA ILE A 131 -7.73 -5.13 2.38
C ILE A 131 -6.34 -5.23 1.74
N HIS A 132 -5.83 -4.11 1.22
CA HIS A 132 -4.47 -4.05 0.67
C HIS A 132 -3.41 -4.39 1.73
N ALA A 133 -3.56 -3.92 2.96
CA ALA A 133 -2.65 -4.22 4.07
C ALA A 133 -2.69 -5.69 4.51
N CYS A 134 -3.87 -6.31 4.55
CA CYS A 134 -4.05 -7.70 4.93
C CYS A 134 -3.50 -8.67 3.88
N PHE A 135 -3.51 -8.30 2.60
CA PHE A 135 -3.12 -9.20 1.53
C PHE A 135 -1.64 -9.65 1.61
N PRO A 136 -0.63 -8.77 1.78
CA PRO A 136 0.73 -9.17 2.09
C PRO A 136 0.85 -10.05 3.32
N LEU A 137 0.12 -9.73 4.40
CA LEU A 137 0.19 -10.50 5.65
C LEU A 137 -0.24 -11.95 5.44
N ILE A 138 -1.30 -12.17 4.65
CA ILE A 138 -1.78 -13.51 4.30
C ILE A 138 -0.73 -14.25 3.45
N LEU A 139 -0.17 -13.58 2.43
CA LEU A 139 0.85 -14.19 1.57
C LEU A 139 2.10 -14.60 2.35
N ILE A 140 2.60 -13.69 3.19
CA ILE A 140 3.68 -13.90 4.14
C ILE A 140 3.42 -15.11 5.03
N SER A 141 2.23 -15.14 5.65
CA SER A 141 1.87 -16.19 6.60
C SER A 141 1.75 -17.55 5.90
N THR A 142 1.22 -17.54 4.67
CA THR A 142 1.11 -18.74 3.83
C THR A 142 2.49 -19.25 3.43
N ASN A 143 3.39 -18.37 2.99
CA ASN A 143 4.75 -18.74 2.59
C ASN A 143 5.56 -19.27 3.76
N THR A 144 5.53 -18.60 4.92
CA THR A 144 6.20 -19.07 6.14
C THR A 144 5.64 -20.41 6.63
N PHE A 145 4.32 -20.61 6.55
CA PHE A 145 3.69 -21.89 6.86
C PHE A 145 4.13 -23.00 5.89
N ILE A 146 4.07 -22.76 4.57
CA ILE A 146 4.52 -23.70 3.55
C ILE A 146 5.99 -24.08 3.79
N ILE A 147 6.86 -23.11 4.06
CA ILE A 147 8.26 -23.40 4.36
C ILE A 147 8.37 -24.29 5.59
N SER A 148 7.67 -23.96 6.67
CA SER A 148 7.77 -24.70 7.93
C SER A 148 7.34 -26.17 7.80
N VAL A 149 6.28 -26.44 7.02
CA VAL A 149 5.73 -27.79 6.80
C VAL A 149 6.53 -28.53 5.73
N SER A 150 7.02 -27.82 4.72
CA SER A 150 7.60 -28.40 3.51
C SER A 150 9.12 -28.39 3.48
N LYS A 151 9.82 -28.13 4.60
CA LYS A 151 11.29 -28.15 4.68
C LYS A 151 11.92 -29.43 4.12
N HIS A 152 11.17 -30.52 4.02
CA HIS A 152 11.63 -31.78 3.43
C HIS A 152 11.07 -32.11 2.03
N PHE A 153 10.10 -31.34 1.51
CA PHE A 153 9.36 -31.69 0.30
C PHE A 153 9.42 -30.65 -0.82
N VAL A 154 9.76 -29.39 -0.51
CA VAL A 154 9.81 -28.31 -1.53
C VAL A 154 11.26 -28.02 -1.89
N ASP A 155 11.53 -28.00 -3.20
CA ASP A 155 12.86 -27.66 -3.72
C ASP A 155 13.15 -26.15 -3.58
N LEU A 156 14.43 -25.80 -3.51
CA LEU A 156 14.88 -24.42 -3.33
C LEU A 156 14.40 -23.49 -4.46
N THR A 157 14.19 -24.03 -5.67
CA THR A 157 13.71 -23.27 -6.84
C THR A 157 12.27 -22.80 -6.63
N THR A 158 11.37 -23.71 -6.23
CA THR A 158 9.96 -23.35 -5.98
C THR A 158 9.85 -22.33 -4.86
N LEU A 159 10.66 -22.50 -3.80
CA LEU A 159 10.69 -21.55 -2.70
C LEU A 159 11.11 -20.15 -3.17
N SER A 160 12.16 -20.07 -3.99
CA SER A 160 12.64 -18.81 -4.55
C SER A 160 11.59 -18.14 -5.45
N LEU A 161 10.86 -18.92 -6.26
CA LEU A 161 9.76 -18.40 -7.10
C LEU A 161 8.61 -17.82 -6.26
N LEU A 162 8.24 -18.49 -5.15
CA LEU A 162 7.20 -17.98 -4.23
C LEU A 162 7.61 -16.64 -3.62
N TYR A 163 8.86 -16.51 -3.18
CA TYR A 163 9.38 -15.25 -2.65
C TYR A 163 9.43 -14.13 -3.71
N MET A 164 9.84 -14.43 -4.95
CA MET A 164 9.82 -13.43 -6.03
C MET A 164 8.41 -12.95 -6.34
N PHE A 165 7.42 -13.85 -6.34
CA PHE A 165 6.03 -13.50 -6.59
C PHE A 165 5.44 -12.65 -5.44
N GLU A 166 5.76 -13.00 -4.19
CA GLU A 166 5.38 -12.21 -3.03
C GLU A 166 6.01 -10.81 -3.07
N ALA A 167 7.31 -10.73 -3.35
CA ALA A 167 8.03 -9.48 -3.52
C ALA A 167 7.42 -8.63 -4.64
N LEU A 168 6.98 -9.26 -5.73
CA LEU A 168 6.29 -8.57 -6.81
C LEU A 168 5.04 -7.83 -6.30
N LEU A 169 4.17 -8.51 -5.55
CA LEU A 169 2.92 -7.94 -5.04
C LEU A 169 3.17 -6.85 -3.99
N THR A 170 4.14 -7.05 -3.10
CA THR A 170 4.46 -6.08 -2.04
C THR A 170 5.08 -4.80 -2.57
N HIS A 171 5.88 -4.86 -3.64
CA HIS A 171 6.44 -3.66 -4.29
C HIS A 171 5.37 -2.72 -4.87
N TRP A 172 4.24 -3.25 -5.35
CA TRP A 172 3.16 -2.44 -5.92
C TRP A 172 2.28 -1.77 -4.88
N LEU A 173 2.28 -2.24 -3.64
CA LEU A 173 1.34 -1.79 -2.63
C LEU A 173 1.47 -0.29 -2.29
N PRO A 174 2.69 0.28 -2.12
CA PRO A 174 2.87 1.71 -1.92
C PRO A 174 2.40 2.58 -3.10
N ILE A 175 2.21 2.00 -4.29
CA ILE A 175 1.65 2.67 -5.47
C ILE A 175 0.12 2.59 -5.44
N LEU A 176 -0.42 1.40 -5.16
CA LEU A 176 -1.86 1.15 -5.16
C LEU A 176 -2.57 1.86 -4.01
N SER A 177 -1.93 2.01 -2.84
CA SER A 177 -2.44 2.73 -1.66
C SER A 177 -2.86 4.19 -1.99
N PRO A 178 -1.97 5.05 -2.52
CA PRO A 178 -2.34 6.41 -2.86
C PRO A 178 -3.29 6.49 -4.05
N LEU A 179 -3.17 5.60 -5.04
CA LEU A 179 -4.09 5.55 -6.18
C LEU A 179 -5.51 5.19 -5.75
N ALA A 180 -5.68 4.21 -4.85
CA ALA A 180 -6.97 3.84 -4.29
C ALA A 180 -7.58 5.02 -3.51
N SER A 181 -6.78 5.75 -2.73
CA SER A 181 -7.23 6.94 -2.00
C SER A 181 -7.68 8.06 -2.95
N ILE A 182 -6.91 8.34 -3.99
CA ILE A 182 -7.27 9.29 -5.05
C ILE A 182 -8.57 8.87 -5.74
N TYR A 183 -8.68 7.59 -6.11
CA TYR A 183 -9.83 7.07 -6.84
C TYR A 183 -11.09 6.99 -5.97
N THR A 184 -10.99 6.83 -4.65
CA THR A 184 -12.16 6.72 -3.77
C THR A 184 -12.67 8.09 -3.32
N MET A 185 -11.77 9.06 -3.11
CA MET A 185 -12.12 10.38 -2.60
C MET A 185 -12.53 11.36 -3.70
N ARG A 186 -13.80 11.78 -3.67
CA ARG A 186 -14.38 12.74 -4.63
C ARG A 186 -13.57 14.03 -4.82
N PRO A 187 -13.14 14.77 -3.77
CA PRO A 187 -12.43 16.04 -3.97
C PRO A 187 -11.08 15.85 -4.69
N TYR A 188 -10.44 14.68 -4.53
CA TYR A 188 -9.16 14.38 -5.15
C TYR A 188 -9.36 14.03 -6.63
N ARG A 189 -10.33 13.16 -6.93
CA ARG A 189 -10.73 12.84 -8.31
C ARG A 189 -11.12 14.09 -9.09
N GLU A 190 -12.01 14.91 -8.55
CA GLU A 190 -12.50 16.11 -9.25
C GLU A 190 -11.36 17.07 -9.58
N PHE A 191 -10.41 17.25 -8.66
CA PHE A 191 -9.24 18.08 -8.91
C PHE A 191 -8.34 17.51 -10.02
N ILE A 192 -8.02 16.22 -9.96
CA ILE A 192 -7.17 15.56 -10.97
C ILE A 192 -7.84 15.56 -12.34
N PHE A 193 -9.12 15.15 -12.43
CA PHE A 193 -9.83 15.09 -13.70
C PHE A 193 -10.02 16.47 -14.33
N LYS A 194 -10.32 17.49 -13.52
CA LYS A 194 -10.42 18.87 -13.99
C LYS A 194 -9.08 19.39 -14.52
N LYS A 195 -7.96 19.07 -13.86
CA LYS A 195 -6.63 19.53 -14.26
C LYS A 195 -6.08 18.78 -15.47
N LEU A 196 -6.23 17.46 -15.52
CA LEU A 196 -5.68 16.62 -16.58
C LEU A 196 -6.51 16.67 -17.86
N PHE A 197 -7.83 16.60 -17.76
CA PHE A 197 -8.69 16.42 -18.94
C PHE A 197 -9.43 17.69 -19.36
N LYS A 198 -9.33 18.79 -18.58
CA LYS A 198 -10.15 20.01 -18.75
C LYS A 198 -11.66 19.71 -18.87
N ILE A 199 -12.10 18.53 -18.43
CA ILE A 199 -13.51 18.12 -18.51
C ILE A 199 -14.28 18.94 -17.49
N LYS A 200 -15.28 19.68 -17.99
CA LYS A 200 -16.23 20.41 -17.15
C LYS A 200 -17.16 19.39 -16.52
N MET A 201 -16.84 18.92 -15.32
CA MET A 201 -17.74 18.06 -14.56
C MET A 201 -19.00 18.84 -14.20
N ASN A 202 -20.16 18.42 -14.69
CA ASN A 202 -21.44 18.94 -14.26
C ASN A 202 -21.64 18.57 -12.79
N THR A 203 -21.47 19.54 -11.90
CA THR A 203 -21.80 19.42 -10.49
C THR A 203 -23.31 19.25 -10.38
N GLN A 204 -23.80 18.01 -10.33
CA GLN A 204 -25.17 17.76 -9.88
C GLN A 204 -25.26 18.23 -8.43
N LYS A 205 -26.07 19.27 -8.23
CA LYS A 205 -26.37 19.88 -6.92
C LYS A 205 -27.26 18.96 -6.11
#